data_AF-C6ZQN3-F1
#
_entry.id   AF-C6ZQN3-F1
#
_cell.length_a   1.000
_cell.length_b   1.000
_cell.length_c   1.000
_cell.angle_alpha   90.00
_cell.angle_beta   90.00
_cell.angle_gamma   90.00
#
_symmetry.space_group_name_H-M   'P 1'
#
loop_
_entity.id
_entity.type
_entity.pdbx_description
1 polymer ?
#
loop_
_entity_poly.entity_id
_entity_poly.type
_entity_poly.pdbx_seq_one_letter_code
_entity_poly.pdbx_strand_id
1 'polypeptide(L)'
;KLMVEKWFGAKKEIAAVRTVYSHIENMIKGVTKGFQYKMRAVHAHFPINCVISENNSLVEIRNFLGEKHIRRVKMQAGVTVVNSAKQKDELILEGNDIEAVSLSAALIQQSTTVRNKDIRKFLDGLYVSEKTTVVQDEE
;
A
#
# COMPACT_ATOMS: atom_id res chain seq x y z
N LYS A 1 11.30 -8.57 -26.17
CA LYS A 1 10.91 -7.15 -26.37
C LYS A 1 9.40 -7.16 -26.69
N LEU A 2 8.56 -6.55 -25.85
CA LEU A 2 7.10 -6.55 -26.02
C LEU A 2 6.70 -5.39 -26.95
N MET A 3 5.83 -5.65 -27.93
CA MET A 3 5.31 -4.64 -28.85
C MET A 3 3.79 -4.54 -28.68
N VAL A 4 3.29 -3.33 -28.45
CA VAL A 4 1.85 -3.05 -28.31
C VAL A 4 1.50 -1.97 -29.32
N GLU A 5 0.60 -2.29 -30.26
CA GLU A 5 0.24 -1.39 -31.36
C GLU A 5 -1.26 -1.16 -31.44
N LYS A 6 -1.63 0.04 -31.90
CA LYS A 6 -3.01 0.42 -32.20
C LYS A 6 -3.05 1.12 -33.55
N TRP A 7 -3.77 0.52 -34.49
CA TRP A 7 -3.98 1.06 -35.82
C TRP A 7 -5.14 2.07 -35.81
N PHE A 8 -4.96 3.18 -36.54
CA PHE A 8 -5.95 4.24 -36.73
C PHE A 8 -6.61 4.73 -35.42
N GLY A 9 -5.81 4.90 -34.37
CA GLY A 9 -6.30 5.25 -33.04
C GLY A 9 -6.70 6.71 -32.90
N ALA A 10 -7.85 6.97 -32.27
CA ALA A 10 -8.17 8.31 -31.77
C ALA A 10 -7.29 8.68 -30.57
N LYS A 11 -7.17 9.97 -30.22
CA LYS A 11 -6.25 10.46 -29.16
C LYS A 11 -6.38 9.71 -27.82
N LYS A 12 -7.61 9.37 -27.40
CA LYS A 12 -7.86 8.60 -26.16
C LYS A 12 -7.39 7.15 -26.27
N GLU A 13 -7.52 6.55 -27.45
CA GLU A 13 -7.12 5.16 -27.69
C GLU A 13 -5.60 5.02 -27.75
N ILE A 14 -4.91 5.99 -28.34
CA ILE A 14 -3.44 6.03 -28.35
C ILE A 14 -2.90 6.13 -26.92
N ALA A 15 -3.53 6.92 -26.05
CA ALA A 15 -3.13 7.00 -24.64
C ALA A 15 -3.31 5.65 -23.91
N ALA A 16 -4.36 4.88 -24.26
CA ALA A 16 -4.62 3.57 -23.67
C ALA A 16 -3.51 2.53 -23.98
N VAL A 17 -2.81 2.66 -25.12
CA VAL A 17 -1.69 1.78 -25.48
C VAL A 17 -0.58 1.87 -24.44
N ARG A 18 -0.25 3.08 -23.97
CA ARG A 18 0.80 3.28 -22.98
C ARG A 18 0.42 2.77 -21.60
N THR A 19 -0.84 2.89 -21.19
CA THR A 19 -1.31 2.28 -19.94
C THR A 19 -1.19 0.76 -20.00
N VAL A 20 -1.65 0.11 -21.07
CA VAL A 20 -1.53 -1.36 -21.22
C VAL A 20 -0.07 -1.80 -21.17
N TYR A 21 0.82 -1.10 -21.88
CA TYR A 21 2.25 -1.36 -21.83
C TYR A 21 2.79 -1.31 -20.39
N SER A 22 2.46 -0.24 -19.64
CA SER A 22 2.89 -0.10 -18.24
C SER A 22 2.30 -1.17 -17.32
N HIS A 23 1.04 -1.57 -17.50
CA HIS A 23 0.45 -2.67 -16.71
C HIS A 23 1.20 -3.98 -16.96
N ILE A 24 1.55 -4.29 -18.20
CA ILE A 24 2.33 -5.50 -18.53
C ILE A 24 3.73 -5.44 -17.92
N GLU A 25 4.40 -4.29 -18.00
CA GLU A 25 5.72 -4.11 -17.39
C GLU A 25 5.65 -4.28 -15.86
N ASN A 26 4.60 -3.76 -15.21
CA ASN A 26 4.37 -3.96 -13.79
C ASN A 26 4.08 -5.43 -13.45
N MET A 27 3.32 -6.16 -14.26
CA MET A 27 3.09 -7.59 -14.07
C MET A 27 4.41 -8.38 -14.17
N ILE A 28 5.27 -8.06 -15.14
CA ILE A 28 6.59 -8.67 -15.29
C ILE A 28 7.47 -8.38 -14.07
N LYS A 29 7.51 -7.13 -13.60
CA LYS A 29 8.23 -6.75 -12.37
C LYS A 29 7.68 -7.46 -11.13
N GLY A 30 6.36 -7.59 -11.05
CA GLY A 30 5.66 -8.25 -9.95
C GLY A 30 6.06 -9.72 -9.77
N VAL A 31 6.14 -10.48 -10.86
CA VAL A 31 6.54 -11.89 -10.80
C VAL A 31 8.05 -12.11 -10.65
N THR A 32 8.88 -11.14 -11.07
CA THR A 32 10.35 -11.26 -11.00
C THR A 32 10.92 -10.75 -9.68
N LYS A 33 10.39 -9.63 -9.15
CA LYS A 33 10.93 -8.95 -7.97
C LYS A 33 9.92 -8.78 -6.83
N GLY A 34 8.62 -8.83 -7.12
CA GLY A 34 7.57 -8.47 -6.18
C GLY A 34 7.53 -6.98 -5.84
N PHE A 35 6.41 -6.50 -5.32
CA PHE A 35 6.22 -5.13 -4.86
C PHE A 35 6.18 -5.08 -3.33
N GLN A 36 6.85 -4.10 -2.74
CA GLN A 36 6.89 -3.87 -1.31
C GLN A 36 6.59 -2.41 -1.01
N TYR A 37 5.54 -2.16 -0.22
CA TYR A 37 5.17 -0.82 0.24
C TYR A 37 5.44 -0.74 1.74
N LYS A 38 6.20 0.27 2.16
CA LYS A 38 6.41 0.55 3.57
C LYS A 38 5.46 1.65 4.00
N MET A 39 4.78 1.42 5.11
CA MET A 39 3.88 2.38 5.74
C MET A 39 4.36 2.69 7.15
N ARG A 40 4.34 3.97 7.53
CA ARG A 40 4.68 4.41 8.89
C ARG A 40 3.45 4.90 9.62
N ALA A 41 3.28 4.41 10.84
CA ALA A 41 2.31 4.93 11.78
C ALA A 41 2.90 6.17 12.47
N VAL A 42 2.33 7.32 12.17
CA VAL A 42 2.69 8.61 12.77
C VAL A 42 1.69 8.91 13.87
N HIS A 43 2.18 9.25 15.05
CA HIS A 43 1.34 9.67 16.17
C HIS A 43 2.03 10.75 17.00
N ALA A 44 1.25 11.64 17.61
CA ALA A 44 1.78 12.66 18.50
C ALA A 44 1.82 12.18 19.96
N HIS A 45 0.70 11.66 20.46
CA HIS A 45 0.54 11.32 21.88
C HIS A 45 0.03 9.90 22.11
N PHE A 46 -1.02 9.48 21.39
CA PHE A 46 -1.58 8.14 21.53
C PHE A 46 -0.87 7.17 20.58
N PRO A 47 -0.12 6.16 21.08
CA PRO A 47 0.57 5.22 20.20
C PRO A 47 -0.45 4.36 19.45
N ILE A 48 -0.25 4.22 18.13
CA ILE A 48 -1.13 3.45 17.26
C ILE A 48 -0.67 2.00 17.25
N ASN A 49 -1.52 1.08 17.70
CA ASN A 49 -1.20 -0.34 17.74
C ASN A 49 -1.74 -1.03 16.50
N CYS A 50 -0.84 -1.59 15.68
CA CYS A 50 -1.19 -2.36 14.49
C CYS A 50 -0.99 -3.85 14.77
N VAL A 51 -2.11 -4.57 14.87
CA VAL A 51 -2.12 -6.02 15.10
C VAL A 51 -2.51 -6.71 13.80
N ILE A 52 -1.69 -7.67 13.38
CA ILE A 52 -1.92 -8.44 12.17
C ILE A 52 -2.57 -9.77 12.59
N SER A 53 -3.64 -10.16 11.90
CA SER A 53 -4.40 -11.39 12.15
C SER A 53 -4.72 -12.12 10.84
N GLU A 54 -5.33 -13.30 10.96
CA GLU A 54 -5.76 -14.15 9.83
C GLU A 54 -4.65 -14.36 8.78
N ASN A 55 -3.53 -14.99 9.17
CA ASN A 55 -2.41 -15.30 8.28
C ASN A 55 -1.94 -14.09 7.45
N ASN A 56 -1.74 -12.94 8.10
CA ASN A 56 -1.25 -11.71 7.47
C ASN A 56 -2.19 -11.03 6.46
N SER A 57 -3.49 -11.38 6.49
CA SER A 57 -4.50 -10.82 5.56
C SER A 57 -5.43 -9.79 6.20
N LEU A 58 -5.44 -9.65 7.53
CA LEU A 58 -6.28 -8.68 8.24
C LEU A 58 -5.43 -7.81 9.16
N VAL A 59 -5.56 -6.50 9.03
CA VAL A 59 -4.90 -5.52 9.90
C VAL A 59 -5.93 -4.89 10.82
N GLU A 60 -5.72 -5.03 12.12
CA GLU A 60 -6.47 -4.35 13.17
C GLU A 60 -5.68 -3.14 13.68
N ILE A 61 -6.22 -1.95 13.50
CA ILE A 61 -5.66 -0.70 14.01
C ILE A 61 -6.41 -0.33 15.28
N ARG A 62 -5.67 -0.25 16.38
CA ARG A 62 -6.19 0.04 17.72
C ARG A 62 -5.59 1.34 18.25
N ASN A 63 -6.31 1.99 19.15
CA ASN A 63 -5.86 3.20 19.86
C ASN A 63 -5.55 4.41 18.95
N PHE A 64 -6.13 4.45 17.74
CA PHE A 64 -6.00 5.62 16.85
C PHE A 64 -6.65 6.84 17.51
N LEU A 65 -5.88 7.91 17.72
CA LEU A 65 -6.31 9.11 18.48
C LEU A 65 -6.90 8.83 19.89
N GLY A 66 -6.59 7.67 20.49
CA GLY A 66 -7.15 7.26 21.78
C GLY A 66 -8.58 6.71 21.70
N GLU A 67 -9.09 6.41 20.50
CA GLU A 67 -10.41 5.83 20.33
C GLU A 67 -10.45 4.35 20.78
N LYS A 68 -11.56 3.94 21.41
CA LYS A 68 -11.83 2.52 21.73
C LYS A 68 -12.26 1.69 20.51
N HIS A 69 -12.59 2.36 19.40
CA HIS A 69 -13.05 1.70 18.18
C HIS A 69 -11.89 1.01 17.46
N ILE A 70 -12.03 -0.29 17.20
CA ILE A 70 -11.04 -1.08 16.47
C ILE A 70 -11.36 -0.99 14.98
N ARG A 71 -10.41 -0.48 14.19
CA ARG A 71 -10.56 -0.38 12.74
C ARG A 71 -9.95 -1.63 12.11
N ARG A 72 -10.77 -2.40 11.40
CA ARG A 72 -10.33 -3.63 10.72
C ARG A 72 -10.26 -3.38 9.22
N VAL A 73 -9.10 -3.64 8.63
CA VAL A 73 -8.89 -3.53 7.19
C VAL A 73 -8.49 -4.89 6.67
N LYS A 74 -9.31 -5.44 5.77
CA LYS A 74 -9.00 -6.69 5.08
C LYS A 74 -8.16 -6.37 3.84
N MET A 75 -7.07 -7.11 3.66
CA MET A 75 -6.17 -6.95 2.54
C MET A 75 -6.76 -7.59 1.28
N GLN A 76 -6.27 -7.14 0.12
CA GLN A 76 -6.59 -7.78 -1.15
C GLN A 76 -5.96 -9.17 -1.24
N ALA A 77 -6.52 -10.03 -2.10
CA ALA A 77 -6.01 -11.38 -2.28
C ALA A 77 -4.55 -11.38 -2.75
N GLY A 78 -3.71 -12.21 -2.13
CA GLY A 78 -2.28 -12.32 -2.48
C GLY A 78 -1.40 -11.19 -1.93
N VAL A 79 -1.94 -10.29 -1.10
CA VAL A 79 -1.16 -9.28 -0.36
C VAL A 79 -0.98 -9.75 1.07
N THR A 80 0.27 -9.76 1.52
CA THR A 80 0.65 -10.09 2.90
C THR A 80 1.15 -8.85 3.62
N VAL A 81 0.79 -8.73 4.90
CA VAL A 81 1.26 -7.63 5.75
C VAL A 81 2.15 -8.16 6.86
N VAL A 82 3.26 -7.49 7.09
CA VAL A 82 4.24 -7.85 8.13
C VAL A 82 4.65 -6.59 8.89
N ASN A 83 4.86 -6.71 10.20
CA ASN A 83 5.45 -5.63 10.98
C ASN A 83 6.97 -5.62 10.76
N SER A 84 7.54 -4.44 10.47
CA SER A 84 8.98 -4.29 10.24
C SER A 84 9.75 -4.63 11.52
N ALA A 85 10.73 -5.52 11.41
CA ALA A 85 11.65 -5.81 12.52
C ALA A 85 12.75 -4.75 12.67
N LYS A 86 13.04 -4.01 11.59
CA LYS A 86 14.14 -3.03 11.54
C LYS A 86 13.74 -1.67 12.09
N GLN A 87 12.47 -1.31 11.91
CA GLN A 87 11.95 0.00 12.26
C GLN A 87 10.70 -0.16 13.10
N LYS A 88 10.65 0.55 14.23
CA LYS A 88 9.46 0.61 15.06
C LYS A 88 8.32 1.33 14.33
N ASP A 89 7.09 0.85 14.53
CA ASP A 89 5.85 1.47 14.03
C ASP A 89 5.78 1.56 12.49
N GLU A 90 6.40 0.58 11.82
CA GLU A 90 6.40 0.43 10.37
C GLU A 90 5.71 -0.89 9.96
N LEU A 91 4.77 -0.78 9.02
CA LEU A 91 4.06 -1.88 8.38
C LEU A 91 4.60 -2.06 6.96
N ILE A 92 4.85 -3.30 6.60
CA ILE A 92 5.34 -3.68 5.29
C ILE A 92 4.21 -4.46 4.61
N LEU A 93 3.78 -3.98 3.43
CA LEU A 93 2.83 -4.68 2.57
C LEU A 93 3.58 -5.25 1.39
N GLU A 94 3.42 -6.55 1.16
CA GLU A 94 4.10 -7.29 0.10
C GLU A 94 3.09 -8.01 -0.78
N GLY A 95 3.35 -8.05 -2.08
CA GLY A 95 2.54 -8.78 -3.03
C GLY A 95 3.07 -8.66 -4.45
N ASN A 96 2.57 -9.51 -5.33
CA ASN A 96 3.03 -9.54 -6.73
C ASN A 96 2.28 -8.53 -7.61
N ASP A 97 1.05 -8.18 -7.26
CA ASP A 97 0.27 -7.19 -8.00
C ASP A 97 0.35 -5.81 -7.33
N ILE A 98 0.85 -4.82 -8.08
CA ILE A 98 0.99 -3.44 -7.62
C ILE A 98 -0.36 -2.80 -7.30
N GLU A 99 -1.42 -3.15 -8.02
CA GLU A 99 -2.76 -2.58 -7.82
C GLU A 99 -3.35 -3.10 -6.51
N ALA A 100 -3.27 -4.41 -6.28
CA ALA A 100 -3.69 -5.02 -5.02
C ALA A 100 -2.91 -4.48 -3.80
N VAL A 101 -1.58 -4.36 -3.90
CA VAL A 101 -0.73 -3.82 -2.81
C VAL A 101 -1.07 -2.36 -2.54
N SER A 102 -1.16 -1.54 -3.59
CA SER A 102 -1.44 -0.11 -3.44
C SER A 102 -2.85 0.18 -2.94
N LEU A 103 -3.85 -0.59 -3.38
CA LEU A 103 -5.22 -0.49 -2.87
C LEU A 103 -5.28 -0.87 -1.39
N SER A 104 -4.60 -1.95 -1.00
CA SER A 104 -4.52 -2.38 0.40
C SER A 104 -3.91 -1.29 1.29
N ALA A 105 -2.79 -0.70 0.86
CA ALA A 105 -2.18 0.43 1.56
C ALA A 105 -3.10 1.66 1.63
N ALA A 106 -3.79 1.99 0.55
CA ALA A 106 -4.72 3.12 0.52
C ALA A 106 -5.92 2.91 1.47
N LEU A 107 -6.45 1.69 1.57
CA LEU A 107 -7.53 1.36 2.50
C LEU A 107 -7.09 1.52 3.96
N ILE A 108 -5.86 1.12 4.29
CA ILE A 108 -5.27 1.36 5.62
C ILE A 108 -5.25 2.87 5.92
N GLN A 109 -4.67 3.67 5.03
CA GLN A 109 -4.56 5.12 5.21
C GLN A 109 -5.93 5.80 5.32
N GLN A 110 -6.88 5.45 4.45
CA GLN A 110 -8.23 6.00 4.48
C GLN A 110 -8.97 5.63 5.77
N SER A 111 -8.76 4.41 6.27
CA SER A 111 -9.34 3.98 7.54
C SER A 111 -8.87 4.85 8.72
N THR A 112 -7.66 5.40 8.66
CA THR A 112 -7.08 6.29 9.69
C THR A 112 -7.24 7.76 9.38
N THR A 113 -8.28 8.15 8.64
CA THR A 113 -8.55 9.58 8.39
C THR A 113 -9.10 10.25 9.65
N VAL A 114 -8.44 11.32 10.11
CA VAL A 114 -8.92 12.17 11.19
C VAL A 114 -10.19 12.91 10.76
N ARG A 115 -11.25 12.83 11.58
CA ARG A 115 -12.52 13.53 11.34
C ARG A 115 -12.79 14.56 12.43
N ASN A 116 -13.51 15.64 12.07
CA ASN A 116 -13.97 16.70 12.98
C ASN A 116 -12.85 17.39 13.79
N LYS A 117 -11.61 17.39 13.28
CA LYS A 117 -10.43 18.07 13.85
C LYS A 117 -9.60 18.68 12.71
N ASP A 118 -8.69 19.61 13.01
CA ASP A 118 -7.78 20.19 12.02
C ASP A 118 -6.68 19.19 11.63
N ILE A 119 -6.77 18.68 10.40
CA ILE A 119 -5.82 17.71 9.82
C ILE A 119 -4.39 18.26 9.69
N ARG A 120 -4.19 19.57 9.75
CA ARG A 120 -2.85 20.18 9.69
C ARG A 120 -2.14 20.16 11.04
N LYS A 121 -2.89 19.98 12.12
CA LYS A 121 -2.37 19.87 13.49
C LYS A 121 -2.34 18.43 13.97
N PHE A 122 -3.39 17.67 13.66
CA PHE A 122 -3.49 16.24 13.95
C PHE A 122 -3.01 15.46 12.74
N LEU A 123 -1.69 15.26 12.68
CA LEU A 123 -1.03 14.51 11.61
C LEU A 123 -1.05 12.99 11.84
N ASP A 124 -1.66 12.53 12.94
CA ASP A 124 -1.78 11.12 13.31
C ASP A 124 -2.43 10.31 12.19
N GLY A 125 -1.79 9.21 11.78
CA GLY A 125 -2.24 8.38 10.67
C GLY A 125 -1.20 7.37 10.21
N LEU A 126 -1.59 6.47 9.32
CA LEU A 126 -0.67 5.57 8.63
C LEU A 126 -0.45 6.04 7.19
N TYR A 127 0.79 6.28 6.82
CA TYR A 127 1.16 6.82 5.50
C TYR A 127 2.18 5.94 4.79
N VAL A 128 2.07 5.82 3.48
CA VAL A 128 3.09 5.16 2.65
C VAL A 128 4.34 6.01 2.64
N SER A 129 5.43 5.48 3.21
CA SER A 129 6.73 6.15 3.27
C SER A 129 7.60 5.83 2.06
N GLU A 130 7.55 4.59 1.57
CA GLU A 130 8.41 4.12 0.48
C GLU A 130 7.67 3.11 -0.39
N LYS A 131 7.96 3.15 -1.69
CA LYS A 131 7.52 2.15 -2.67
C LYS A 131 8.76 1.51 -3.27
N THR A 132 8.95 0.23 -3.00
CA THR A 132 10.15 -0.53 -3.41
C THR A 132 9.77 -1.92 -3.90
N THR A 133 10.76 -2.73 -4.23
CA THR A 133 10.60 -4.14 -4.61
C THR A 133 11.09 -5.06 -3.49
N VAL A 134 10.55 -6.27 -3.41
CA VAL A 134 10.94 -7.25 -2.37
C VAL A 134 12.36 -7.73 -2.62
N VAL A 135 12.64 -8.16 -3.86
CA VAL A 135 13.99 -8.44 -4.32
C VAL A 135 14.62 -7.13 -4.76
N GLN A 136 15.71 -6.76 -4.09
CA GLN A 136 16.55 -5.64 -4.48
C GLN A 136 17.52 -6.12 -5.55
N ASP A 137 17.75 -5.32 -6.59
CA ASP A 137 18.84 -5.59 -7.51
C ASP A 137 20.15 -5.39 -6.75
N GLU A 138 21.03 -6.39 -6.77
CA GLU A 138 22.41 -6.22 -6.32
C GLU A 138 23.08 -5.23 -7.27
N GLU A 139 23.52 -4.07 -6.75
CA GLU A 139 24.40 -3.14 -7.48
C GLU A 139 25.79 -3.75 -7.70
#